data_AF-A0A0N5CSV7-F1
#
_entry.id   AF-A0A0N5CSV7-F1
#
_cell.length_a   1.000
_cell.length_b   1.000
_cell.length_c   1.000
_cell.angle_alpha   90.00
_cell.angle_beta   90.00
_cell.angle_gamma   90.00
#
_symmetry.space_group_name_H-M   'P 1'
#
loop_
_entity.id
_entity.type
_entity.pdbx_description
1 polymer ?
#
loop_
_entity_poly.entity_id
_entity_poly.type
_entity_poly.pdbx_seq_one_letter_code
_entity_poly.pdbx_strand_id
1 'polypeptide(L)'
;MEFADGGFWKWYRRDNNTYPFVMPKPGCHANANSLWDCEGLRDANSIQLSENLCQGEDDIGIQCWGIKNFSAYEKHWKGLRIISSSVRYANTNSDMISLHRESNSKLEYVDILYAGYDGSTRNTSAAIWIEGISPIINGLRIENSAGDGIYIKQSDGPIVIANSTITKNRGHGIAVINSTDGRVFINMTFVTENYGDGIHYREAFGEYWYLAKMDKNQRYRNQIKREQSYRINDDKTVLDMCNEHKIPSNFYFPHLIHANLINGTVIDSNSGTPCWMVGILQDFIFRKYGSSYMYD
;
A
#
# COMPACT_ATOMS: atom_id res chain seq x y z
N MET A 1 -5.35 -26.02 7.64
CA MET A 1 -3.98 -25.44 7.68
C MET A 1 -4.07 -24.07 7.06
N GLU A 2 -3.69 -23.00 7.77
CA GLU A 2 -3.90 -21.63 7.30
C GLU A 2 -2.65 -21.10 6.59
N PHE A 3 -2.85 -20.47 5.43
CA PHE A 3 -1.82 -19.70 4.73
C PHE A 3 -1.82 -18.28 5.31
N ALA A 4 -0.65 -17.73 5.60
CA ALA A 4 -0.55 -16.41 6.23
C ALA A 4 -0.61 -15.27 5.20
N ASP A 5 -0.19 -15.54 3.97
CA ASP A 5 -0.12 -14.57 2.88
C ASP A 5 0.09 -15.29 1.52
N GLY A 6 0.25 -14.54 0.44
CA GLY A 6 0.63 -15.07 -0.88
C GLY A 6 1.00 -13.97 -1.86
N GLY A 7 1.44 -14.37 -3.04
CA GLY A 7 1.84 -13.43 -4.09
C GLY A 7 1.46 -13.91 -5.49
N PHE A 8 1.51 -12.98 -6.44
CA PHE A 8 1.48 -13.33 -7.85
C PHE A 8 2.79 -14.00 -8.21
N TRP A 9 2.72 -15.17 -8.85
CA TRP A 9 3.89 -15.95 -9.20
C TRP A 9 4.35 -15.65 -10.61
N LYS A 10 3.52 -15.98 -11.61
CA LYS A 10 3.82 -15.71 -13.02
C LYS A 10 2.56 -15.80 -13.87
N TRP A 11 2.62 -15.16 -15.02
CA TRP A 11 1.68 -15.40 -16.11
C TRP A 11 1.99 -16.72 -16.79
N TYR A 12 0.93 -17.45 -17.09
CA TYR A 12 0.94 -18.67 -17.88
C TYR A 12 0.27 -18.37 -19.19
N ARG A 13 1.01 -18.59 -20.28
CA ARG A 13 0.39 -18.59 -21.59
C ARG A 13 -0.60 -19.72 -21.66
N ARG A 14 -1.84 -19.39 -22.01
CA ARG A 14 -2.86 -20.40 -22.19
C ARG A 14 -2.60 -21.13 -23.52
N ASP A 15 -2.35 -22.43 -23.44
CA ASP A 15 -2.24 -23.26 -24.64
C ASP A 15 -3.62 -23.40 -25.29
N ASN A 16 -3.70 -23.27 -26.62
CA ASN A 16 -4.94 -23.17 -27.40
C ASN A 16 -5.85 -24.43 -27.37
N ASN A 17 -5.46 -25.47 -26.64
CA ASN A 17 -6.13 -26.77 -26.66
C ASN A 17 -6.81 -27.15 -25.32
N THR A 18 -6.89 -26.24 -24.34
CA THR A 18 -7.52 -26.51 -23.04
C THR A 18 -8.60 -25.50 -22.69
N TYR A 19 -9.79 -25.97 -22.35
CA TYR A 19 -10.90 -25.15 -21.85
C TYR A 19 -10.76 -24.91 -20.32
N PRO A 20 -10.95 -23.68 -19.82
CA PRO A 20 -10.91 -23.41 -18.39
C PRO A 20 -12.15 -24.00 -17.68
N PHE A 21 -11.96 -24.51 -16.47
CA PHE A 21 -13.07 -24.84 -15.57
C PHE A 21 -13.56 -23.56 -14.90
N VAL A 22 -14.87 -23.33 -14.90
CA VAL A 22 -15.47 -22.18 -14.23
C VAL A 22 -16.00 -22.62 -12.88
N MET A 23 -15.39 -22.11 -11.82
CA MET A 23 -15.74 -22.51 -10.46
C MET A 23 -15.86 -21.33 -9.50
N PRO A 24 -17.06 -20.74 -9.39
CA PRO A 24 -17.28 -19.61 -8.48
C PRO A 24 -17.27 -20.03 -7.00
N LYS A 25 -17.40 -21.33 -6.68
CA LYS A 25 -17.49 -21.80 -5.29
C LYS A 25 -16.97 -23.25 -5.12
N PRO A 26 -15.66 -23.45 -4.93
CA PRO A 26 -15.10 -24.80 -4.77
C PRO A 26 -15.53 -25.50 -3.47
N GLY A 27 -15.95 -24.77 -2.44
CA GLY A 27 -16.49 -25.38 -1.21
C GLY A 27 -15.44 -26.16 -0.40
N CYS A 28 -14.16 -25.79 -0.50
CA CYS A 28 -13.08 -26.46 0.22
C CYS A 28 -13.12 -26.17 1.73
N HIS A 29 -12.83 -27.18 2.54
CA HIS A 29 -12.65 -27.05 3.98
C HIS A 29 -11.16 -27.03 4.35
N ALA A 30 -10.81 -26.45 5.50
CA ALA A 30 -9.42 -26.27 5.94
C ALA A 30 -8.62 -27.58 6.18
N ASN A 31 -9.30 -28.73 6.19
CA ASN A 31 -8.73 -30.06 6.40
C ASN A 31 -8.70 -30.91 5.11
N ALA A 32 -9.04 -30.33 3.96
CA ALA A 32 -8.91 -31.00 2.67
C ALA A 32 -7.43 -31.29 2.38
N ASN A 33 -7.11 -32.55 2.09
CA ASN A 33 -5.75 -32.97 1.72
C ASN A 33 -5.61 -33.06 0.20
N SER A 34 -6.74 -33.08 -0.52
CA SER A 34 -6.82 -33.06 -1.96
C SER A 34 -7.85 -32.02 -2.43
N LEU A 35 -7.64 -31.52 -3.64
CA LEU A 35 -8.60 -30.66 -4.32
C LEU A 35 -9.96 -31.39 -4.51
N TRP A 36 -9.93 -32.71 -4.64
CA TRP A 36 -11.10 -33.59 -4.81
C TRP A 36 -11.91 -33.79 -3.51
N ASP A 37 -11.37 -33.37 -2.36
CA ASP A 37 -12.09 -33.38 -1.08
C ASP A 37 -13.06 -32.18 -0.96
N CYS A 38 -12.93 -31.19 -1.84
CA CYS A 38 -13.81 -30.02 -1.86
C CYS A 38 -15.16 -30.39 -2.48
N GLU A 39 -16.26 -29.97 -1.84
CA GLU A 39 -17.63 -30.33 -2.26
C GLU A 39 -17.90 -30.00 -3.73
N GLY A 40 -17.41 -28.84 -4.22
CA GLY A 40 -17.58 -28.40 -5.60
C GLY A 40 -16.70 -29.14 -6.63
N LEU A 41 -15.74 -29.96 -6.18
CA LEU A 41 -14.80 -30.69 -7.05
C LEU A 41 -14.91 -32.20 -6.91
N ARG A 42 -15.73 -32.70 -5.98
CA ARG A 42 -15.88 -34.12 -5.69
C ARG A 42 -16.39 -34.94 -6.88
N ASP A 43 -17.23 -34.35 -7.73
CA ASP A 43 -17.72 -34.97 -8.96
C ASP A 43 -17.17 -34.27 -10.19
N ALA A 44 -16.23 -34.93 -10.89
CA ALA A 44 -15.59 -34.41 -12.09
C ALA A 44 -16.58 -34.11 -13.23
N ASN A 45 -17.73 -34.80 -13.29
CA ASN A 45 -18.73 -34.59 -14.34
C ASN A 45 -19.60 -33.35 -14.10
N SER A 46 -19.60 -32.84 -12.87
CA SER A 46 -20.35 -31.63 -12.48
C SER A 46 -19.57 -30.33 -12.69
N ILE A 47 -18.27 -30.43 -13.03
CA ILE A 47 -17.40 -29.28 -13.24
C ILE A 47 -17.79 -28.62 -14.57
N GLN A 48 -18.38 -27.44 -14.48
CA GLN A 48 -18.73 -26.66 -15.67
C GLN A 48 -17.46 -26.15 -16.35
N LEU A 49 -17.31 -26.54 -17.61
CA LEU A 49 -16.41 -25.88 -18.55
C LEU A 49 -17.21 -24.73 -19.17
N SER A 50 -16.71 -23.51 -19.10
CA SER A 50 -17.41 -22.36 -19.67
C SER A 50 -16.44 -21.39 -20.33
N GLU A 51 -16.91 -20.83 -21.44
CA GLU A 51 -16.29 -19.76 -22.19
C GLU A 51 -16.74 -18.43 -21.57
N ASN A 52 -16.02 -17.98 -20.55
CA ASN A 52 -16.25 -16.69 -19.92
C ASN A 52 -15.43 -15.58 -20.60
N LEU A 53 -15.76 -14.32 -20.29
CA LEU A 53 -15.24 -13.07 -20.87
C LEU A 53 -13.70 -12.95 -20.87
N CYS A 54 -13.00 -13.77 -20.09
CA CYS A 54 -11.53 -13.82 -20.01
C CYS A 54 -10.92 -14.88 -20.95
N GLN A 55 -11.61 -15.24 -22.03
CA GLN A 55 -11.09 -16.13 -23.07
C GLN A 55 -9.99 -15.41 -23.87
N GLY A 56 -8.80 -16.03 -23.93
CA GLY A 56 -7.63 -15.49 -24.63
C GLY A 56 -6.65 -14.70 -23.74
N GLU A 57 -7.04 -14.43 -22.49
CA GLU A 57 -6.14 -13.83 -21.50
C GLU A 57 -5.23 -14.90 -20.88
N ASP A 58 -3.98 -14.50 -20.58
CA ASP A 58 -3.02 -15.35 -19.89
C ASP A 58 -3.52 -15.66 -18.46
N ASP A 59 -3.24 -16.86 -17.97
CA ASP A 59 -3.62 -17.26 -16.62
C ASP A 59 -2.60 -16.72 -15.60
N ILE A 60 -3.06 -16.22 -14.45
CA ILE A 60 -2.17 -15.74 -13.39
C ILE A 60 -1.96 -16.82 -12.32
N GLY A 61 -0.71 -17.24 -12.15
CA GLY A 61 -0.31 -18.09 -11.04
C GLY A 61 -0.33 -17.31 -9.74
N ILE A 62 -0.96 -17.87 -8.72
CA ILE A 62 -0.92 -17.36 -7.34
C ILE A 62 -0.14 -18.37 -6.50
N GLN A 63 0.84 -17.90 -5.74
CA GLN A 63 1.58 -18.72 -4.81
C GLN A 63 1.17 -18.35 -3.38
N CYS A 64 0.57 -19.30 -2.67
CA CYS A 64 0.30 -19.13 -1.25
C CYS A 64 1.57 -19.41 -0.45
N TRP A 65 1.91 -18.51 0.47
CA TRP A 65 2.98 -18.76 1.42
C TRP A 65 2.44 -19.60 2.57
N GLY A 66 3.02 -20.77 2.74
CA GLY A 66 2.69 -21.67 3.84
C GLY A 66 2.95 -21.03 5.20
N ILE A 67 2.51 -21.72 6.26
CA ILE A 67 2.85 -21.34 7.63
C ILE A 67 4.36 -21.15 7.72
N LYS A 68 4.81 -20.01 8.29
CA LYS A 68 6.23 -19.69 8.49
C LYS A 68 6.85 -20.66 9.52
N ASN A 69 7.06 -21.91 9.10
CA ASN A 69 7.74 -22.92 9.91
C ASN A 69 9.24 -22.67 9.86
N PHE A 70 9.71 -21.96 10.88
CA PHE A 70 11.09 -21.54 11.01
C PHE A 70 11.81 -22.42 12.04
N SER A 71 12.58 -23.40 11.56
CA SER A 71 13.32 -24.36 12.36
C SER A 71 14.73 -23.89 12.77
N ALA A 72 15.22 -22.76 12.23
CA ALA A 72 16.58 -22.25 12.42
C ALA A 72 16.67 -21.10 13.46
N TYR A 73 15.85 -21.17 14.51
CA TYR A 73 15.68 -20.08 15.49
C TYR A 73 16.92 -19.74 16.31
N GLU A 74 17.83 -20.69 16.50
CA GLU A 74 19.00 -20.54 17.37
C GLU A 74 20.04 -19.54 16.85
N LYS A 75 19.96 -19.16 15.58
CA LYS A 75 20.94 -18.26 14.93
C LYS A 75 20.39 -16.87 14.62
N HIS A 76 19.15 -16.58 15.00
CA HIS A 76 18.51 -15.30 14.66
C HIS A 76 18.24 -14.45 15.90
N TRP A 77 18.37 -13.14 15.71
CA TRP A 77 18.05 -12.14 16.72
C TRP A 77 16.82 -11.34 16.30
N LYS A 78 16.26 -10.55 17.22
CA LYS A 78 14.97 -9.87 17.03
C LYS A 78 14.93 -8.86 15.88
N GLY A 79 16.09 -8.31 15.50
CA GLY A 79 16.17 -7.17 14.59
C GLY A 79 16.02 -5.83 15.31
N LEU A 80 16.03 -4.76 14.53
CA LEU A 80 15.88 -3.39 15.01
C LEU A 80 14.40 -3.01 15.04
N ARG A 81 13.98 -2.35 16.11
CA ARG A 81 12.67 -1.71 16.18
C ARG A 81 12.84 -0.21 16.38
N ILE A 82 12.34 0.55 15.42
CA ILE A 82 12.37 2.01 15.41
C ILE A 82 10.94 2.51 15.56
N ILE A 83 10.69 3.29 16.61
CA ILE A 83 9.38 3.87 16.88
C ILE A 83 9.51 5.37 16.65
N SER A 84 8.94 5.83 15.54
CA SER A 84 8.90 7.20 15.04
C SER A 84 10.23 7.96 15.16
N SER A 85 10.91 8.15 14.02
CA SER A 85 12.08 9.01 13.96
C SER A 85 11.77 10.49 14.26
N SER A 86 12.78 11.22 14.72
CA SER A 86 12.68 12.67 14.91
C SER A 86 12.47 13.40 13.58
N VAL A 87 11.71 14.49 13.63
CA VAL A 87 11.16 15.14 12.43
C VAL A 87 11.65 16.58 12.31
N ARG A 88 11.90 17.01 11.09
CA ARG A 88 11.90 18.42 10.73
C ARG A 88 10.84 18.67 9.67
N TYR A 89 10.33 19.89 9.66
CA TYR A 89 9.45 20.35 8.61
C TYR A 89 10.29 21.03 7.54
N ALA A 90 10.22 20.50 6.32
CA ALA A 90 10.89 21.06 5.16
C ALA A 90 9.86 21.59 4.16
N ASN A 91 10.23 22.66 3.47
CA ASN A 91 9.41 23.23 2.40
C ASN A 91 9.79 22.54 1.09
N THR A 92 8.84 21.92 0.39
CA THR A 92 9.14 21.29 -0.92
C THR A 92 9.45 22.32 -2.01
N ASN A 93 8.99 23.57 -1.87
CA ASN A 93 9.05 24.59 -2.92
C ASN A 93 9.70 25.88 -2.40
N SER A 94 10.22 26.72 -3.30
CA SER A 94 10.74 28.07 -2.99
C SER A 94 9.72 28.96 -2.28
N ASP A 95 8.44 28.63 -2.46
CA ASP A 95 7.32 29.45 -2.03
C ASP A 95 6.94 29.19 -0.56
N MET A 96 7.61 28.23 0.11
CA MET A 96 7.46 27.90 1.55
C MET A 96 6.05 27.46 2.01
N ILE A 97 5.13 27.18 1.08
CA ILE A 97 3.72 26.88 1.38
C ILE A 97 3.47 25.39 1.64
N SER A 98 4.27 24.51 1.03
CA SER A 98 4.12 23.06 1.16
C SER A 98 5.10 22.51 2.18
N LEU A 99 4.60 22.35 3.40
CA LEU A 99 5.36 21.80 4.52
C LEU A 99 5.25 20.27 4.48
N HIS A 100 6.38 19.58 4.41
CA HIS A 100 6.40 18.14 4.59
C HIS A 100 7.29 17.74 5.76
N ARG A 101 6.94 16.60 6.36
CA ARG A 101 7.77 15.96 7.37
C ARG A 101 8.98 15.34 6.67
N GLU A 102 10.16 15.58 7.20
CA GLU A 102 11.38 14.86 6.86
C GLU A 102 11.97 14.26 8.11
N SER A 103 12.52 13.05 7.98
CA SER A 103 13.22 12.41 9.07
C SER A 103 14.60 13.03 9.28
N ASN A 104 14.90 13.40 10.53
CA ASN A 104 16.24 13.78 10.96
C ASN A 104 17.10 12.56 11.30
N SER A 105 16.47 11.40 11.49
CA SER A 105 17.18 10.17 11.83
C SER A 105 17.72 9.53 10.56
N LYS A 106 18.96 9.03 10.63
CA LYS A 106 19.63 8.34 9.54
C LYS A 106 20.10 6.98 10.00
N LEU A 107 19.94 5.98 9.15
CA LEU A 107 20.50 4.66 9.33
C LEU A 107 21.35 4.38 8.09
N GLU A 108 22.67 4.43 8.25
CA GLU A 108 23.58 4.37 7.10
C GLU A 108 24.73 3.41 7.30
N TYR A 109 25.10 2.68 6.23
CA TYR A 109 26.27 1.79 6.19
C TYR A 109 26.27 0.69 7.25
N VAL A 110 25.13 -0.01 7.39
CA VAL A 110 24.93 -1.07 8.38
C VAL A 110 24.61 -2.40 7.72
N ASP A 111 25.31 -3.44 8.17
CA ASP A 111 24.99 -4.83 7.85
C ASP A 111 24.07 -5.42 8.92
N ILE A 112 22.89 -5.92 8.53
CA ILE A 112 21.92 -6.58 9.38
C ILE A 112 21.70 -7.99 8.84
N LEU A 113 22.33 -8.96 9.49
CA LEU A 113 22.31 -10.35 9.07
C LEU A 113 21.54 -11.20 10.09
N TYR A 114 20.78 -12.19 9.61
CA TYR A 114 20.08 -13.18 10.44
C TYR A 114 19.20 -12.56 11.54
N ALA A 115 18.48 -11.48 11.21
CA ALA A 115 17.55 -10.83 12.12
C ALA A 115 16.10 -11.37 11.94
N GLY A 116 15.13 -10.79 12.64
CA GLY A 116 13.71 -11.10 12.44
C GLY A 116 13.15 -12.30 13.23
N TYR A 117 13.75 -12.67 14.36
CA TYR A 117 13.15 -13.67 15.25
C TYR A 117 13.14 -13.21 16.71
N ASP A 118 11.95 -13.13 17.30
CA ASP A 118 11.78 -12.78 18.69
C ASP A 118 11.68 -14.03 19.57
N GLY A 119 12.79 -14.38 20.23
CA GLY A 119 12.85 -15.54 21.14
C GLY A 119 11.86 -15.48 22.31
N SER A 120 11.38 -14.29 22.70
CA SER A 120 10.43 -14.16 23.81
C SER A 120 9.01 -14.54 23.39
N THR A 121 8.59 -14.15 22.20
CA THR A 121 7.24 -14.43 21.65
C THR A 121 7.22 -15.70 20.78
N ARG A 122 8.40 -16.25 20.46
CA ARG A 122 8.61 -17.37 19.52
C ARG A 122 8.00 -17.11 18.15
N ASN A 123 7.97 -15.84 17.73
CA ASN A 123 7.40 -15.39 16.47
C ASN A 123 8.46 -14.75 15.57
N THR A 124 8.24 -14.86 14.27
CA THR A 124 9.03 -14.14 13.26
C THR A 124 8.64 -12.66 13.24
N SER A 125 9.64 -11.79 13.16
CA SER A 125 9.52 -10.34 12.93
C SER A 125 10.33 -9.93 11.71
N ALA A 126 10.27 -8.65 11.34
CA ALA A 126 11.16 -8.10 10.33
C ALA A 126 12.58 -7.87 10.88
N ALA A 127 13.58 -7.80 10.01
CA ALA A 127 14.94 -7.43 10.38
C ALA A 127 15.03 -5.96 10.82
N ILE A 128 14.30 -5.07 10.16
CA ILE A 128 14.00 -3.73 10.65
C ILE A 128 12.48 -3.54 10.69
N TRP A 129 11.96 -3.24 11.86
CA TRP A 129 10.57 -2.86 12.09
C TRP A 129 10.47 -1.37 12.39
N ILE A 130 9.76 -0.63 11.57
CA ILE A 130 9.57 0.82 11.69
C ILE A 130 8.08 1.10 11.87
N GLU A 131 7.75 1.90 12.87
CA GLU A 131 6.39 2.37 13.14
C GLU A 131 6.38 3.90 13.13
N GLY A 132 5.57 4.52 12.27
CA GLY A 132 5.57 5.97 12.05
C GLY A 132 6.65 6.42 11.06
N ILE A 133 7.34 7.51 11.38
CA ILE A 133 8.30 8.16 10.47
C ILE A 133 9.56 7.31 10.33
N SER A 134 9.88 6.94 9.09
CA SER A 134 11.07 6.17 8.75
C SER A 134 12.34 7.03 8.84
N PRO A 135 13.47 6.51 9.36
CA PRO A 135 14.77 7.14 9.13
C PRO A 135 15.10 7.16 7.64
N ILE A 136 16.03 8.03 7.25
CA ILE A 136 16.68 7.96 5.93
C ILE A 136 17.60 6.74 5.95
N ILE A 137 17.33 5.78 5.06
CA ILE A 137 18.05 4.51 4.98
C ILE A 137 19.00 4.56 3.78
N ASN A 138 20.29 4.34 4.00
CA ASN A 138 21.29 4.45 2.94
C ASN A 138 22.45 3.45 3.12
N GLY A 139 22.80 2.67 2.12
CA GLY A 139 23.97 1.79 2.23
C GLY A 139 23.76 0.59 3.18
N LEU A 140 22.54 0.08 3.32
CA LEU A 140 22.28 -1.07 4.18
C LEU A 140 22.48 -2.39 3.44
N ARG A 141 22.92 -3.40 4.17
CA ARG A 141 22.87 -4.80 3.71
C ARG A 141 22.03 -5.62 4.67
N ILE A 142 20.86 -6.07 4.21
CA ILE A 142 19.94 -6.89 4.99
C ILE A 142 19.87 -8.27 4.35
N GLU A 143 20.31 -9.29 5.08
CA GLU A 143 20.32 -10.67 4.55
C GLU A 143 19.78 -11.69 5.54
N ASN A 144 19.09 -12.70 5.00
CA ASN A 144 18.63 -13.87 5.74
C ASN A 144 17.72 -13.55 6.94
N SER A 145 16.83 -12.56 6.82
CA SER A 145 15.81 -12.30 7.84
C SER A 145 14.84 -13.49 7.98
N ALA A 146 14.43 -13.78 9.21
CA ALA A 146 13.41 -14.78 9.51
C ALA A 146 11.99 -14.33 9.08
N GLY A 147 11.78 -13.03 8.91
CA GLY A 147 10.58 -12.43 8.33
C GLY A 147 10.96 -11.48 7.19
N ASP A 148 10.35 -10.30 7.17
CA ASP A 148 10.62 -9.29 6.14
C ASP A 148 12.02 -8.67 6.35
N GLY A 149 12.62 -8.13 5.30
CA GLY A 149 13.85 -7.35 5.41
C GLY A 149 13.59 -6.03 6.12
N ILE A 150 12.75 -5.18 5.53
CA ILE A 150 12.30 -3.92 6.11
C ILE A 150 10.77 -3.94 6.17
N TYR A 151 10.21 -3.68 7.34
CA TYR A 151 8.77 -3.54 7.53
C TYR A 151 8.45 -2.17 8.11
N ILE A 152 7.70 -1.36 7.37
CA ILE A 152 7.31 0.00 7.74
C ILE A 152 5.80 0.03 7.87
N LYS A 153 5.31 0.39 9.05
CA LYS A 153 3.89 0.49 9.37
C LYS A 153 3.49 1.93 9.66
N GLN A 154 2.36 2.35 9.09
CA GLN A 154 1.71 3.62 9.42
C GLN A 154 2.62 4.84 9.27
N SER A 155 3.40 4.86 8.19
CA SER A 155 4.30 6.00 7.93
C SER A 155 3.53 7.23 7.47
N ASP A 156 3.74 8.33 8.20
CA ASP A 156 3.17 9.67 8.03
C ASP A 156 4.19 10.67 7.46
N GLY A 157 5.29 10.17 6.90
CA GLY A 157 6.29 10.94 6.18
C GLY A 157 6.88 10.14 5.02
N PRO A 158 7.72 10.79 4.19
CA PRO A 158 8.33 10.15 3.04
C PRO A 158 9.31 9.05 3.48
N ILE A 159 9.27 7.92 2.80
CA ILE A 159 10.19 6.81 3.01
C ILE A 159 11.30 6.93 1.99
N VAL A 160 12.55 6.94 2.45
CA VAL A 160 13.74 7.04 1.58
C VAL A 160 14.69 5.89 1.87
N ILE A 161 14.92 5.05 0.86
CA ILE A 161 15.83 3.91 0.89
C ILE A 161 16.77 4.03 -0.32
N ALA A 162 18.07 4.14 -0.07
CA ALA A 162 19.08 4.30 -1.11
C ALA A 162 20.23 3.31 -0.96
N ASN A 163 20.88 2.97 -2.08
CA ASN A 163 22.16 2.25 -2.12
C ASN A 163 22.20 0.97 -1.27
N SER A 164 21.07 0.27 -1.14
CA SER A 164 20.94 -0.85 -0.19
C SER A 164 20.83 -2.20 -0.90
N THR A 165 21.16 -3.28 -0.21
CA THR A 165 21.00 -4.66 -0.70
C THR A 165 20.15 -5.42 0.32
N ILE A 166 19.00 -5.94 -0.12
CA ILE A 166 18.01 -6.59 0.74
C ILE A 166 17.65 -7.93 0.10
N THR A 167 18.25 -9.00 0.61
CA THR A 167 18.23 -10.30 -0.08
C THR A 167 18.03 -11.49 0.83
N LYS A 168 17.51 -12.60 0.27
CA LYS A 168 17.36 -13.89 0.96
C LYS A 168 16.50 -13.84 2.22
N ASN A 169 15.55 -12.91 2.31
CA ASN A 169 14.64 -12.81 3.45
C ASN A 169 13.47 -13.79 3.30
N ARG A 170 12.99 -14.36 4.41
CA ARG A 170 11.88 -15.32 4.40
C ARG A 170 10.50 -14.67 4.20
N GLY A 171 10.39 -13.38 4.44
CA GLY A 171 9.23 -12.57 4.10
C GLY A 171 9.48 -11.71 2.87
N HIS A 172 8.82 -10.55 2.83
CA HIS A 172 9.06 -9.54 1.80
C HIS A 172 10.46 -8.93 1.92
N GLY A 173 10.99 -8.38 0.83
CA GLY A 173 12.19 -7.56 0.90
C GLY A 173 11.93 -6.26 1.67
N ILE A 174 11.05 -5.42 1.12
CA ILE A 174 10.57 -4.19 1.71
C ILE A 174 9.05 -4.23 1.75
N ALA A 175 8.45 -4.12 2.93
CA ALA A 175 7.01 -4.04 3.13
C ALA A 175 6.65 -2.66 3.72
N VAL A 176 5.81 -1.91 3.02
CA VAL A 176 5.27 -0.63 3.47
C VAL A 176 3.76 -0.77 3.59
N ILE A 177 3.25 -0.73 4.82
CA ILE A 177 1.85 -0.98 5.13
C ILE A 177 1.21 0.23 5.78
N ASN A 178 0.04 0.61 5.27
CA ASN A 178 -0.81 1.67 5.78
C ASN A 178 -0.11 3.04 5.85
N SER A 179 0.74 3.36 4.85
CA SER A 179 1.30 4.70 4.72
C SER A 179 0.20 5.72 4.40
N THR A 180 0.23 6.89 5.04
CA THR A 180 -0.69 8.01 4.75
C THR A 180 -0.07 9.08 3.86
N ASP A 181 1.27 9.13 3.80
CA ASP A 181 1.99 10.12 3.00
C ASP A 181 2.14 9.69 1.54
N GLY A 182 2.17 8.38 1.29
CA GLY A 182 2.23 7.84 -0.06
C GLY A 182 3.62 7.86 -0.71
N ARG A 183 4.51 8.79 -0.32
CA ARG A 183 5.80 9.00 -0.97
C ARG A 183 6.84 7.97 -0.51
N VAL A 184 7.26 7.11 -1.45
CA VAL A 184 8.31 6.11 -1.23
C VAL A 184 9.37 6.24 -2.33
N PHE A 185 10.59 6.55 -1.93
CA PHE A 185 11.75 6.69 -2.80
C PHE A 185 12.71 5.54 -2.54
N ILE A 186 12.79 4.61 -3.49
CA ILE A 186 13.75 3.50 -3.48
C ILE A 186 14.70 3.71 -4.64
N ASN A 187 15.98 3.96 -4.35
CA ASN A 187 16.98 4.27 -5.37
C ASN A 187 18.22 3.40 -5.23
N MET A 188 18.84 2.99 -6.35
CA MET A 188 20.08 2.21 -6.39
C MET A 188 20.09 1.03 -5.40
N THR A 189 18.95 0.35 -5.23
CA THR A 189 18.75 -0.67 -4.21
C THR A 189 18.44 -2.01 -4.86
N PHE A 190 19.15 -3.07 -4.45
CA PHE A 190 18.94 -4.43 -4.93
C PHE A 190 18.03 -5.18 -3.97
N VAL A 191 16.89 -5.66 -4.45
CA VAL A 191 15.92 -6.43 -3.66
C VAL A 191 15.63 -7.74 -4.38
N THR A 192 16.29 -8.81 -3.96
CA THR A 192 16.33 -10.08 -4.71
C THR A 192 16.24 -11.29 -3.79
N GLU A 193 15.86 -12.46 -4.33
CA GLU A 193 15.87 -13.73 -3.60
C GLU A 193 15.06 -13.74 -2.29
N ASN A 194 14.11 -12.82 -2.13
CA ASN A 194 13.18 -12.84 -1.01
C ASN A 194 12.07 -13.86 -1.30
N TYR A 195 11.62 -14.57 -0.27
CA TYR A 195 10.52 -15.54 -0.40
C TYR A 195 9.20 -14.85 -0.67
N GLY A 196 9.00 -13.68 -0.05
CA GLY A 196 7.86 -12.82 -0.32
C GLY A 196 8.08 -11.88 -1.51
N ASP A 197 7.17 -10.94 -1.71
CA ASP A 197 7.37 -9.89 -2.71
C ASP A 197 8.68 -9.15 -2.45
N GLY A 198 9.39 -8.76 -3.52
CA GLY A 198 10.56 -7.89 -3.38
C GLY A 198 10.18 -6.59 -2.67
N ILE A 199 9.19 -5.88 -3.23
CA ILE A 199 8.63 -4.67 -2.63
C ILE A 199 7.12 -4.84 -2.56
N HIS A 200 6.59 -4.80 -1.34
CA HIS A 200 5.18 -4.86 -1.04
C HIS A 200 4.73 -3.51 -0.51
N TYR A 201 3.78 -2.87 -1.20
CA TYR A 201 3.30 -1.54 -0.84
C TYR A 201 1.78 -1.53 -0.72
N ARG A 202 1.29 -1.04 0.42
CA ARG A 202 -0.13 -0.86 0.71
C ARG A 202 -0.37 0.50 1.38
N GLU A 203 -1.14 1.34 0.71
CA GLU A 203 -1.56 2.64 1.24
C GLU A 203 -2.68 2.50 2.29
N ALA A 204 -2.73 3.43 3.25
CA ALA A 204 -3.75 3.44 4.30
C ALA A 204 -5.18 3.57 3.75
N PHE A 205 -5.37 4.26 2.62
CA PHE A 205 -6.69 4.43 2.01
C PHE A 205 -7.35 3.09 1.63
N GLY A 206 -6.54 2.04 1.43
CA GLY A 206 -6.99 0.67 1.22
C GLY A 206 -7.95 0.14 2.30
N GLU A 207 -7.74 0.50 3.56
CA GLU A 207 -8.58 0.03 4.67
C GLU A 207 -9.86 0.87 4.81
N TYR A 208 -9.81 2.15 4.47
CA TYR A 208 -10.96 3.05 4.60
C TYR A 208 -12.05 2.79 3.55
N TRP A 209 -11.70 2.41 2.31
CA TRP A 209 -12.71 2.12 1.28
C TRP A 209 -13.44 0.79 1.52
N TYR A 210 -12.75 -0.22 2.05
CA TYR A 210 -13.38 -1.49 2.47
C TYR A 210 -14.30 -1.29 3.67
N LEU A 211 -13.90 -0.48 4.66
CA LEU A 211 -14.74 -0.15 5.81
C LEU A 211 -15.94 0.73 5.43
N ALA A 212 -15.78 1.64 4.46
CA ALA A 212 -16.88 2.44 3.92
C ALA A 212 -17.93 1.58 3.18
N LYS A 213 -17.53 0.48 2.53
CA LYS A 213 -18.45 -0.49 1.92
C LYS A 213 -19.17 -1.41 2.94
N MET A 214 -18.66 -1.53 4.16
CA MET A 214 -19.24 -2.35 5.24
C MET A 214 -20.22 -1.56 6.15
N ASP A 215 -20.65 -0.36 5.73
CA ASP A 215 -21.60 0.53 6.41
C ASP A 215 -23.03 -0.05 6.45
N LYS A 216 -23.21 -1.13 7.22
CA LYS A 216 -24.52 -1.54 7.75
C LYS A 216 -24.54 -1.68 9.27
N ASN A 217 -23.39 -1.75 9.93
CA ASN A 217 -23.31 -1.98 11.38
C ASN A 217 -22.79 -0.78 12.17
N GLN A 218 -23.71 -0.12 12.86
CA GLN A 218 -23.56 1.09 13.66
C GLN A 218 -22.49 1.03 14.77
N ARG A 219 -22.04 -0.18 15.17
CA ARG A 219 -20.95 -0.37 16.15
C ARG A 219 -19.57 0.08 15.64
N TYR A 220 -19.29 -0.04 14.35
CA TYR A 220 -17.97 0.32 13.79
C TYR A 220 -17.77 1.83 13.62
N ARG A 221 -18.85 2.62 13.63
CA ARG A 221 -18.78 4.10 13.55
C ARG A 221 -18.00 4.74 14.70
N ASN A 222 -18.10 4.17 15.90
CA ASN A 222 -17.47 4.75 17.09
C ASN A 222 -15.97 4.43 17.18
N GLN A 223 -15.52 3.34 16.55
CA GLN A 223 -14.11 2.96 16.49
C GLN A 223 -13.38 3.77 15.42
N ILE A 224 -13.97 3.90 14.22
CA ILE A 224 -13.44 4.74 13.14
C ILE A 224 -13.39 6.21 13.56
N LYS A 225 -14.40 6.73 14.28
CA LYS A 225 -14.39 8.10 14.81
C LYS A 225 -13.25 8.38 15.78
N ARG A 226 -12.83 7.40 16.60
CA ARG A 226 -11.72 7.57 17.54
C ARG A 226 -10.36 7.58 16.85
N GLU A 227 -10.19 6.80 15.78
CA GLU A 227 -8.95 6.81 14.98
C GLU A 227 -8.89 8.02 14.02
N GLN A 228 -10.03 8.45 13.48
CA GLN A 228 -10.17 9.68 12.68
C GLN A 228 -9.98 10.96 13.51
N SER A 229 -10.46 10.99 14.77
CA SER A 229 -10.35 12.20 15.61
C SER A 229 -8.91 12.59 15.97
N TYR A 230 -7.96 11.64 15.88
CA TYR A 230 -6.54 11.93 16.08
C TYR A 230 -5.82 12.46 14.82
N ARG A 231 -6.43 12.37 13.63
CA ARG A 231 -5.80 12.79 12.37
C ARG A 231 -6.52 13.93 11.64
N ILE A 232 -7.77 14.23 11.97
CA ILE A 232 -8.53 15.34 11.35
C ILE A 232 -8.22 16.71 12.01
N ASN A 233 -7.54 16.74 13.15
CA ASN A 233 -7.36 17.98 13.92
C ASN A 233 -6.22 18.90 13.46
N ASP A 234 -5.62 18.70 12.28
CA ASP A 234 -4.62 19.65 11.75
C ASP A 234 -4.85 20.06 10.28
N ASP A 235 -5.91 19.58 9.63
CA ASP A 235 -6.29 20.10 8.32
C ASP A 235 -7.11 21.39 8.50
N LYS A 236 -6.41 22.49 8.75
CA LYS A 236 -6.96 23.81 8.43
C LYS A 236 -7.28 23.81 6.94
N THR A 237 -8.56 23.86 6.60
CA THR A 237 -9.02 24.06 5.22
C THR A 237 -8.34 25.30 4.67
N VAL A 238 -7.47 25.11 3.68
CA VAL A 238 -6.58 26.16 3.16
C VAL A 238 -7.37 27.24 2.41
N LEU A 239 -8.52 26.87 1.83
CA LEU A 239 -9.43 27.79 1.13
C LEU A 239 -10.86 27.24 1.15
N ASP A 240 -11.82 28.04 1.61
CA ASP A 240 -13.25 27.71 1.60
C ASP A 240 -13.93 28.43 0.43
N MET A 241 -14.23 27.69 -0.65
CA MET A 241 -14.81 28.25 -1.88
C MET A 241 -16.22 28.84 -1.72
N CYS A 242 -16.86 28.63 -0.57
CA CYS A 242 -18.16 29.22 -0.24
C CYS A 242 -18.00 30.61 0.40
N ASN A 243 -16.82 30.93 0.93
CA ASN A 243 -16.49 32.21 1.56
C ASN A 243 -15.49 33.03 0.73
N GLU A 244 -14.53 32.37 0.08
CA GLU A 244 -13.48 32.98 -0.73
C GLU A 244 -13.57 32.49 -2.18
N HIS A 245 -14.07 33.35 -3.08
CA HIS A 245 -14.38 32.99 -4.47
C HIS A 245 -13.25 33.25 -5.49
N LYS A 246 -12.06 33.60 -5.01
CA LYS A 246 -10.91 33.89 -5.85
C LYS A 246 -9.70 33.13 -5.35
N ILE A 247 -9.05 32.41 -6.25
CA ILE A 247 -7.77 31.77 -5.96
C ILE A 247 -6.73 32.89 -5.81
N PRO A 248 -6.07 33.03 -4.65
CA PRO A 248 -5.00 34.00 -4.48
C PRO A 248 -3.89 33.76 -5.52
N SER A 249 -3.27 34.81 -6.04
CA SER A 249 -2.28 34.71 -7.13
C SER A 249 -0.99 33.94 -6.77
N ASN A 250 -0.84 33.58 -5.50
CA ASN A 250 0.23 32.76 -4.95
C ASN A 250 -0.14 31.27 -4.81
N PHE A 251 -1.34 30.85 -5.25
CA PHE A 251 -1.77 29.45 -5.28
C PHE A 251 -1.61 28.87 -6.70
N TYR A 252 -0.87 27.76 -6.84
CA TYR A 252 -0.63 27.08 -8.12
C TYR A 252 -1.01 25.59 -8.02
N PHE A 253 -1.55 25.03 -9.10
CA PHE A 253 -2.14 23.68 -9.15
C PHE A 253 -1.11 22.54 -8.94
N PRO A 254 -1.45 21.37 -8.33
CA PRO A 254 -2.77 20.92 -7.88
C PRO A 254 -2.98 21.02 -6.36
N HIS A 255 -4.08 21.66 -5.94
CA HIS A 255 -4.54 21.67 -4.55
C HIS A 255 -5.94 21.07 -4.43
N LEU A 256 -6.20 20.34 -3.34
CA LEU A 256 -7.52 19.79 -3.03
C LEU A 256 -8.40 20.91 -2.47
N ILE A 257 -9.49 21.25 -3.15
CA ILE A 257 -10.43 22.29 -2.71
C ILE A 257 -11.68 21.59 -2.16
N HIS A 258 -12.04 21.88 -0.92
CA HIS A 258 -13.21 21.31 -0.26
C HIS A 258 -14.31 22.36 -0.16
N ALA A 259 -15.55 21.97 -0.46
CA ALA A 259 -16.74 22.81 -0.28
C ALA A 259 -17.63 22.15 0.78
N ASN A 260 -17.90 22.85 1.88
CA ASN A 260 -18.79 22.34 2.92
C ASN A 260 -20.18 22.97 2.77
N LEU A 261 -21.13 22.22 2.21
CA LEU A 261 -22.52 22.66 2.12
C LEU A 261 -23.26 22.33 3.43
N ILE A 262 -23.72 23.36 4.12
CA ILE A 262 -24.52 23.20 5.34
C ILE A 262 -25.93 22.71 4.94
N ASN A 263 -26.46 21.72 5.67
CA ASN A 263 -27.79 21.16 5.45
C ASN A 263 -28.87 22.27 5.37
N GLY A 264 -29.65 22.27 4.28
CA GLY A 264 -30.67 23.30 3.99
C GLY A 264 -30.24 24.34 2.95
N THR A 265 -29.08 24.18 2.31
CA THR A 265 -28.70 24.99 1.14
C THR A 265 -29.63 24.69 -0.03
N VAL A 266 -30.52 25.62 -0.36
CA VAL A 266 -31.36 25.58 -1.57
C VAL A 266 -30.56 26.21 -2.71
N ILE A 267 -30.14 25.39 -3.68
CA ILE A 267 -29.47 25.86 -4.89
C ILE A 267 -30.57 26.21 -5.90
N ASP A 268 -30.91 27.49 -6.00
CA ASP A 268 -31.82 27.99 -7.04
C ASP A 268 -31.06 28.08 -8.37
N SER A 269 -31.56 27.46 -9.43
CA SER A 269 -30.92 27.43 -10.75
C SER A 269 -30.71 28.82 -11.39
N ASN A 270 -31.42 29.85 -10.90
CA ASN A 270 -31.31 31.22 -11.40
C ASN A 270 -30.36 32.11 -10.59
N SER A 271 -29.93 31.67 -9.40
CA SER A 271 -28.90 32.34 -8.61
C SER A 271 -27.67 31.44 -8.57
N GLY A 272 -26.52 31.94 -9.07
CA GLY A 272 -25.30 31.15 -9.19
C GLY A 272 -24.98 30.37 -7.91
N THR A 273 -24.41 29.17 -8.05
CA THR A 273 -24.09 28.28 -6.92
C THR A 273 -23.33 29.05 -5.83
N PRO A 274 -23.72 28.97 -4.55
CA PRO A 274 -23.13 29.79 -3.47
C PRO A 274 -21.65 29.47 -3.23
N CYS A 275 -21.18 28.32 -3.68
CA CYS A 275 -19.78 27.91 -3.63
C CYS A 275 -19.22 27.86 -5.05
N TRP A 276 -18.40 28.85 -5.41
CA TRP A 276 -17.81 28.99 -6.73
C TRP A 276 -16.42 29.62 -6.63
N MET A 277 -15.58 29.40 -7.63
CA MET A 277 -14.27 30.06 -7.73
C MET A 277 -13.95 30.48 -9.15
N VAL A 278 -13.27 31.61 -9.30
CA VAL A 278 -12.68 32.06 -10.57
C VAL A 278 -11.16 31.93 -10.48
N GLY A 279 -10.57 31.21 -11.44
CA GLY A 279 -9.13 31.07 -11.61
C GLY A 279 -8.68 31.61 -12.97
N ILE A 280 -7.51 32.25 -13.02
CA ILE A 280 -6.84 32.61 -14.26
C ILE A 280 -5.88 31.46 -14.58
N LEU A 281 -6.14 30.72 -15.66
CA LEU A 281 -5.14 29.82 -16.22
C LEU A 281 -4.05 30.71 -16.84
N GLN A 282 -2.94 30.92 -16.12
CA GLN A 282 -1.72 31.37 -16.79
C GLN A 282 -1.28 30.29 -17.76
N ASP A 283 -0.75 30.71 -18.92
CA ASP A 283 -0.29 29.87 -20.02
C ASP A 283 0.79 28.86 -19.56
N PHE A 284 0.37 27.81 -18.87
CA PHE A 284 1.18 26.62 -18.73
C PHE A 284 1.11 25.90 -20.05
N ILE A 285 2.26 25.83 -20.72
CA ILE A 285 2.49 24.97 -21.87
C ILE A 285 1.96 23.58 -21.51
N PHE A 286 0.81 23.21 -22.10
CA PHE A 286 0.40 21.82 -22.16
C PHE A 286 1.49 21.08 -22.92
N ARG A 287 2.46 20.47 -22.21
CA ARG A 287 3.22 19.37 -22.79
C ARG A 287 2.23 18.23 -22.96
N LYS A 288 1.64 18.19 -24.15
CA LYS A 288 0.92 17.04 -24.68
C LYS A 288 1.91 15.88 -24.65
N TYR A 289 1.81 15.00 -23.65
CA TYR A 289 2.36 13.66 -23.79
C TYR A 289 1.46 12.94 -24.80
N GLY A 290 1.76 13.14 -26.09
CA GLY A 290 1.24 12.29 -27.13
C GLY A 290 1.91 10.94 -26.98
N SER A 291 1.19 9.96 -26.42
CA SER A 291 1.45 8.56 -26.76
C SER A 291 0.73 8.28 -28.06
N SER A 292 1.46 8.41 -29.17
CA SER A 292 1.06 7.79 -30.43
C SER A 292 1.25 6.29 -30.27
N TYR A 293 0.16 5.56 -30.10
CA TYR A 293 0.13 4.16 -30.50
C TYR A 293 -0.30 4.13 -31.96
N MET A 294 0.68 4.00 -32.86
CA MET A 294 0.46 3.47 -34.19
C MET A 294 0.15 1.98 -34.02
N TYR A 295 -1.07 1.60 -34.35
CA TYR A 295 -1.34 0.25 -34.83
C TYR A 295 -1.49 0.38 -36.35
N ASP A 296 -0.72 -0.40 -37.08
CA ASP A 296 -0.95 -0.69 -38.50
C ASP A 296 -2.34 -1.33 -38.71
#